data_AF-A0A4U0UVI7-F1
#
_entry.id   AF-A0A4U0UVI7-F1
#
_cell.length_a   1.000
_cell.length_b   1.000
_cell.length_c   1.000
_cell.angle_alpha   90.00
_cell.angle_beta   90.00
_cell.angle_gamma   90.00
#
_symmetry.space_group_name_H-M   'P 1'
#
loop_
_entity.id
_entity.type
_entity.pdbx_description
1 polymer ?
#
loop_
_entity_poly.entity_id
_entity_poly.type
_entity_poly.pdbx_seq_one_letter_code
_entity_poly.pdbx_strand_id
1 'polypeptide(L)'
;MSTYQATHLETNEEVTRPAVLLNPHHKPAGHGGQDIDPSVEAFHTSLPQYGSTALHTLPSIAQDLGFAHVFLKDESTRFGLPSFKILGASWAIHRALCQRLQLPPSTTLEDVKQALSADKAAHVRLVTCTEGNWGRAVARMAKYYAIPATIYVP
;
A
#
# COMPACT_ATOMS: atom_id res chain seq x y z
N MET A 1 -27.02 19.43 3.18
CA MET A 1 -25.70 18.94 2.70
C MET A 1 -25.37 19.71 1.45
N SER A 2 -24.13 20.21 1.31
CA SER A 2 -23.72 20.89 0.07
C SER A 2 -23.74 19.92 -1.11
N THR A 3 -24.05 20.44 -2.30
CA THR A 3 -24.00 19.72 -3.57
C THR A 3 -23.00 20.41 -4.50
N TYR A 4 -22.53 19.69 -5.51
CA TYR A 4 -21.71 20.23 -6.59
C TYR A 4 -22.18 19.67 -7.94
N GLN A 5 -21.97 20.41 -9.03
CA GLN A 5 -22.21 19.91 -10.38
C GLN A 5 -21.01 19.11 -10.86
N ALA A 6 -21.27 17.95 -11.45
CA ALA A 6 -20.28 17.13 -12.12
C ALA A 6 -20.70 16.91 -13.57
N THR A 7 -19.76 17.04 -14.50
CA THR A 7 -19.99 16.76 -15.91
C THR A 7 -19.47 15.36 -16.23
N HIS A 8 -20.31 14.51 -16.82
CA HIS A 8 -19.89 13.21 -17.30
C HIS A 8 -18.97 13.39 -18.53
N LEU A 9 -17.74 12.88 -18.44
CA LEU A 9 -16.68 13.18 -19.42
C LEU A 9 -16.97 12.67 -20.85
N GLU A 10 -17.79 11.62 -20.99
CA GLU A 10 -18.11 11.05 -22.32
C GLU A 10 -19.42 11.58 -22.91
N THR A 11 -20.41 11.91 -22.07
CA THR A 11 -21.76 12.28 -22.52
C THR A 11 -22.05 13.77 -22.40
N ASN A 12 -21.17 14.53 -21.72
CA ASN A 12 -21.38 15.93 -21.32
C ASN A 12 -22.63 16.17 -20.47
N GLU A 13 -23.23 15.11 -19.92
CA GLU A 13 -24.38 15.23 -19.03
C GLU A 13 -23.96 15.90 -17.72
N GLU A 14 -24.71 16.92 -17.30
CA GLU A 14 -24.51 17.56 -16.00
C GLU A 14 -25.34 16.86 -14.93
N VAL A 15 -24.67 16.40 -13.88
CA VAL A 15 -25.29 15.70 -12.76
C VAL A 15 -24.96 16.42 -11.45
N THR A 16 -26.00 16.76 -10.69
CA THR A 16 -25.83 17.29 -9.33
C THR A 16 -25.51 16.15 -8.36
N ARG A 17 -24.39 16.25 -7.64
CA ARG A 17 -23.95 15.25 -6.66
C ARG A 17 -23.84 15.83 -5.25
N PRO A 18 -24.11 15.03 -4.20
CA PRO A 18 -23.83 15.45 -2.84
C PRO A 18 -22.32 15.55 -2.62
N ALA A 19 -21.87 16.59 -1.90
CA ALA A 19 -20.47 16.75 -1.52
C ALA A 19 -19.98 15.68 -0.53
N VAL A 20 -20.91 15.08 0.21
CA VAL A 20 -20.66 13.96 1.12
C VAL A 20 -21.59 12.81 0.75
N LEU A 21 -20.99 11.70 0.32
CA LEU A 21 -21.71 10.45 0.13
C LEU A 21 -21.57 9.60 1.39
N LEU A 22 -22.66 9.43 2.12
CA LEU A 22 -22.71 8.45 3.20
C LEU A 22 -22.93 7.07 2.59
N ASN A 23 -22.07 6.10 2.91
CA ASN A 23 -22.22 4.73 2.42
C ASN A 23 -23.51 4.11 3.00
N PRO A 24 -24.57 3.88 2.19
CA PRO A 24 -25.84 3.35 2.69
C PRO A 24 -25.73 1.88 3.11
N HIS A 25 -24.67 1.19 2.70
CA HIS A 25 -24.37 -0.19 3.07
C HIS A 25 -23.43 -0.28 4.28
N HIS A 26 -23.06 0.84 4.89
CA HIS A 26 -22.29 0.83 6.13
C HIS A 26 -23.14 0.19 7.23
N LYS A 27 -22.80 -1.04 7.60
CA LYS A 27 -23.37 -1.72 8.78
C LYS A 27 -22.46 -1.38 9.97
N PRO A 28 -22.98 -0.71 11.03
CA PRO A 28 -22.20 -0.40 12.23
C PRO A 28 -21.87 -1.62 13.08
N ALA A 29 -22.42 -2.80 12.74
CA ALA A 29 -21.87 -4.06 13.20
C ALA A 29 -20.40 -4.01 12.84
N GLY A 30 -19.56 -3.81 13.86
CA GLY A 30 -18.18 -3.40 13.67
C GLY A 30 -17.51 -4.28 12.65
N HIS A 31 -16.40 -3.80 12.11
CA HIS A 31 -15.37 -4.75 11.72
C HIS A 31 -15.00 -5.46 13.04
N GLY A 32 -15.80 -6.44 13.46
CA GLY A 32 -15.60 -7.21 14.68
C GLY A 32 -14.22 -7.75 14.48
N GLY A 33 -13.28 -7.24 15.29
CA GLY A 33 -11.88 -7.10 14.94
C GLY A 33 -11.49 -8.24 14.04
N GLN A 34 -11.44 -7.99 12.72
CA GLN A 34 -10.94 -9.04 11.85
C GLN A 34 -9.56 -9.29 12.41
N ASP A 35 -9.31 -10.51 12.90
CA ASP A 35 -8.03 -10.88 13.46
C ASP A 35 -7.00 -10.49 12.40
N ILE A 36 -6.33 -9.37 12.65
CA ILE A 36 -5.34 -8.84 11.73
C ILE A 36 -4.28 -9.91 11.74
N ASP A 37 -4.05 -10.52 10.57
CA ASP A 37 -3.07 -11.59 10.44
C ASP A 37 -1.73 -11.07 11.02
N PRO A 38 -1.26 -11.62 12.15
CA PRO A 38 -0.09 -11.09 12.85
C PRO A 38 1.18 -11.23 12.01
N SER A 39 1.14 -12.10 10.98
CA SER A 39 2.25 -12.25 10.03
C SER A 39 2.48 -11.00 9.18
N VAL A 40 1.47 -10.14 9.00
CA VAL A 40 1.62 -8.91 8.21
C VAL A 40 2.58 -7.95 8.91
N GLU A 41 2.39 -7.70 10.21
CA GLU A 41 3.29 -6.83 10.96
C GLU A 41 4.67 -7.46 11.15
N ALA A 42 4.72 -8.75 11.47
CA ALA A 42 5.98 -9.50 11.60
C ALA A 42 6.80 -9.45 10.28
N PHE A 43 6.15 -9.57 9.14
CA PHE A 43 6.81 -9.43 7.84
C PHE A 43 7.37 -8.02 7.63
N HIS A 44 6.57 -6.97 7.82
CA HIS A 44 7.02 -5.60 7.58
C HIS A 44 8.17 -5.18 8.51
N THR A 45 8.12 -5.60 9.79
CA THR A 45 9.18 -5.34 10.76
C THR A 45 10.51 -6.00 10.38
N SER A 46 10.48 -7.10 9.62
CA SER A 46 11.67 -7.78 9.10
C SER A 46 12.31 -7.08 7.88
N LEU A 47 11.60 -6.17 7.22
CA LEU A 47 12.11 -5.54 6.00
C LEU A 47 13.17 -4.47 6.29
N PRO A 48 14.17 -4.29 5.40
CA PRO A 48 15.15 -3.23 5.55
C PRO A 48 14.51 -1.85 5.61
N GLN A 49 15.00 -1.00 6.52
CA GLN A 49 14.51 0.36 6.77
C GLN A 49 13.08 0.43 7.33
N TYR A 50 12.60 -0.65 7.94
CA TYR A 50 11.39 -0.58 8.76
C TYR A 50 11.55 0.48 9.85
N GLY A 51 10.47 1.21 10.11
CA GLY A 51 10.37 2.17 11.20
C GLY A 51 8.97 2.76 11.23
N SER A 52 8.47 3.06 12.43
CA SER A 52 7.20 3.76 12.60
C SER A 52 7.29 5.17 12.03
N THR A 53 6.34 5.53 11.17
CA THR A 53 6.20 6.90 10.66
C THR A 53 5.52 7.81 11.68
N ALA A 54 5.80 9.11 11.59
CA ALA A 54 5.25 10.11 12.50
C ALA A 54 3.72 10.19 12.43
N LEU A 55 3.11 10.50 13.57
CA LEU A 55 1.71 10.91 13.69
C LEU A 55 1.71 12.32 14.27
N HIS A 56 1.47 13.31 13.43
CA HIS A 56 1.51 14.71 13.82
C HIS A 56 0.17 15.14 14.39
N THR A 57 0.18 15.91 15.47
CA THR A 57 -1.00 16.62 15.99
C THR A 57 -1.13 17.96 15.29
N LEU A 58 -2.34 18.31 14.85
CA LEU A 58 -2.61 19.56 14.11
C LEU A 58 -3.66 20.42 14.84
N PRO A 59 -3.30 21.01 16.01
CA PRO A 59 -4.27 21.72 16.85
C PRO A 59 -4.85 22.99 16.19
N SER A 60 -4.06 23.75 15.42
CA SER A 60 -4.57 24.93 14.71
C SER A 60 -5.63 24.56 13.67
N ILE A 61 -5.38 23.52 12.88
CA ILE A 61 -6.34 23.00 11.90
C ILE A 61 -7.59 22.45 12.58
N ALA A 62 -7.43 21.78 13.73
CA ALA A 62 -8.57 21.32 14.51
C ALA A 62 -9.46 22.49 14.97
N GLN A 63 -8.86 23.57 15.46
CA GLN A 63 -9.57 24.80 15.85
C GLN A 63 -10.28 25.45 14.66
N ASP A 64 -9.58 25.63 13.53
CA ASP A 64 -10.12 26.28 12.33
C ASP A 64 -11.33 25.52 11.75
N LEU A 65 -11.32 24.19 11.86
CA LEU A 65 -12.38 23.31 11.37
C LEU A 65 -13.47 22.99 12.41
N GLY A 66 -13.29 23.40 13.67
CA GLY A 66 -14.21 23.10 14.77
C GLY A 66 -14.20 21.63 15.24
N PHE A 67 -13.09 20.90 15.04
CA PHE A 67 -12.90 19.53 15.53
C PHE A 67 -12.13 19.48 16.85
N ALA A 68 -12.38 18.45 17.67
CA ALA A 68 -11.63 18.24 18.91
C ALA A 68 -10.15 17.93 18.65
N HIS A 69 -9.87 17.07 17.67
CA HIS A 69 -8.52 16.68 17.29
C HIS A 69 -8.43 16.42 15.78
N VAL A 70 -7.29 16.78 15.20
CA VAL A 70 -6.90 16.41 13.84
C VAL A 70 -5.48 15.85 13.91
N PHE A 71 -5.27 14.69 13.28
CA PHE A 71 -3.97 14.03 13.20
C PHE A 71 -3.59 13.81 11.74
N LEU A 72 -2.29 13.90 11.44
CA LEU A 72 -1.73 13.53 10.15
C LEU A 72 -0.78 12.33 10.32
N LYS A 73 -1.12 11.21 9.71
CA LYS A 73 -0.23 10.05 9.60
C LYS A 73 0.73 10.26 8.43
N ASP A 74 1.99 10.54 8.74
CA ASP A 74 2.98 10.99 7.75
C ASP A 74 3.74 9.82 7.12
N GLU A 75 3.19 9.31 6.03
CA GLU A 75 3.79 8.20 5.26
C GLU A 75 4.83 8.66 4.22
N SER A 76 5.29 9.92 4.26
CA SER A 76 6.26 10.47 3.30
C SER A 76 7.67 9.90 3.43
N THR A 77 7.96 9.16 4.50
CA THR A 77 9.29 8.57 4.78
C THR A 77 9.24 7.06 4.96
N ARG A 78 8.10 6.41 4.65
CA ARG A 78 7.87 4.99 4.89
C ARG A 78 8.90 4.12 4.15
N PHE A 79 9.72 3.38 4.91
CA PHE A 79 10.88 2.62 4.39
C PHE A 79 11.84 3.45 3.52
N GLY A 80 11.99 4.75 3.81
CA GLY A 80 12.79 5.66 2.99
C GLY A 80 12.21 5.91 1.59
N LEU A 81 10.92 5.67 1.39
CA LEU A 81 10.18 5.98 0.16
C LEU A 81 9.15 7.09 0.41
N PRO A 82 8.82 7.90 -0.62
CA PRO A 82 7.92 9.05 -0.49
C PRO A 82 6.44 8.68 -0.39
N SER A 83 6.09 7.46 0.04
CA SER A 83 4.70 7.01 0.17
C SER A 83 4.55 5.68 0.93
N PHE A 84 3.32 5.40 1.36
CA PHE A 84 2.94 4.14 2.01
C PHE A 84 2.87 2.92 1.08
N LYS A 85 2.91 3.09 -0.26
CA LYS A 85 2.54 2.01 -1.22
C LYS A 85 3.42 0.76 -1.12
N ILE A 86 4.60 0.88 -0.52
CA ILE A 86 5.45 -0.27 -0.26
C ILE A 86 4.80 -1.29 0.68
N LEU A 87 3.97 -0.89 1.65
CA LEU A 87 3.29 -1.83 2.56
C LEU A 87 2.52 -2.90 1.79
N GLY A 88 1.63 -2.48 0.87
CA GLY A 88 0.86 -3.40 0.03
C GLY A 88 1.74 -4.15 -0.97
N ALA A 89 2.64 -3.45 -1.66
CA ALA A 89 3.48 -4.05 -2.69
C ALA A 89 4.43 -5.12 -2.11
N SER A 90 5.07 -4.86 -0.98
CA SER A 90 5.98 -5.80 -0.32
C SER A 90 5.27 -7.07 0.09
N TRP A 91 4.10 -6.94 0.72
CA TRP A 91 3.33 -8.09 1.16
C TRP A 91 2.85 -8.95 -0.02
N ALA A 92 2.26 -8.32 -1.04
CA ALA A 92 1.75 -9.03 -2.22
C ALA A 92 2.86 -9.74 -2.99
N ILE A 93 4.00 -9.06 -3.22
CA ILE A 93 5.16 -9.66 -3.91
C ILE A 93 5.71 -10.83 -3.11
N HIS A 94 5.92 -10.67 -1.81
CA HIS A 94 6.46 -11.74 -0.98
C HIS A 94 5.57 -12.98 -1.00
N ARG A 95 4.26 -12.80 -0.78
CA ARG A 95 3.25 -13.87 -0.86
C ARG A 95 3.28 -14.58 -2.21
N ALA A 96 3.37 -13.83 -3.31
CA ALA A 96 3.41 -14.39 -4.66
C ALA A 96 4.70 -15.17 -4.94
N LEU A 97 5.85 -14.68 -4.46
CA LEU A 97 7.13 -15.38 -4.59
C LEU A 97 7.14 -16.68 -3.79
N CYS A 98 6.69 -16.66 -2.54
CA CYS A 98 6.57 -17.88 -1.74
C CYS A 98 5.67 -18.90 -2.44
N GLN A 99 4.51 -18.48 -2.93
CA GLN A 99 3.62 -19.36 -3.69
C GLN A 99 4.28 -19.93 -4.95
N ARG A 100 4.97 -19.10 -5.74
CA ARG A 100 5.64 -19.52 -6.99
C ARG A 100 6.79 -20.50 -6.75
N LEU A 101 7.45 -20.40 -5.60
CA LEU A 101 8.55 -21.27 -5.16
C LEU A 101 8.08 -22.43 -4.28
N GLN A 102 6.77 -22.54 -4.03
CA GLN A 102 6.17 -23.54 -3.15
C GLN A 102 6.75 -23.50 -1.72
N LEU A 103 7.05 -22.29 -1.23
CA LEU A 103 7.54 -22.03 0.12
C LEU A 103 6.39 -21.58 1.04
N PRO A 104 6.48 -21.83 2.35
CA PRO A 104 5.56 -21.28 3.34
C PRO A 104 5.43 -19.74 3.24
N PRO A 105 4.25 -19.15 3.47
CA PRO A 105 4.08 -17.69 3.49
C PRO A 105 4.89 -16.97 4.58
N SER A 106 5.34 -17.70 5.60
CA SER A 106 6.17 -17.21 6.71
C SER A 106 7.67 -17.27 6.43
N THR A 107 8.09 -17.77 5.26
CA THR A 107 9.51 -17.84 4.89
C THR A 107 10.14 -16.45 4.87
N THR A 108 11.37 -16.33 5.34
CA THR A 108 12.02 -15.03 5.47
C THR A 108 12.36 -14.43 4.10
N LEU A 109 12.55 -13.11 4.05
CA LEU A 109 13.00 -12.44 2.83
C LEU A 109 14.32 -13.02 2.28
N GLU A 110 15.27 -13.32 3.17
CA GLU A 110 16.58 -13.85 2.77
C GLU A 110 16.45 -15.28 2.24
N ASP A 111 15.65 -16.14 2.88
CA ASP A 111 15.44 -17.51 2.39
C ASP A 111 14.75 -17.53 1.01
N VAL A 112 13.76 -16.67 0.79
CA VAL A 112 13.13 -16.51 -0.53
C VAL A 112 14.17 -16.03 -1.55
N LYS A 113 15.01 -15.07 -1.20
CA LYS A 113 16.08 -14.56 -2.06
C LYS A 113 17.11 -15.65 -2.40
N GLN A 114 17.49 -16.48 -1.43
CA GLN A 114 18.39 -17.62 -1.65
C GLN A 114 17.76 -18.64 -2.59
N ALA A 115 16.49 -19.01 -2.38
CA ALA A 115 15.74 -19.91 -3.26
C ALA A 115 15.67 -19.39 -4.71
N LEU A 116 15.41 -18.08 -4.89
CA LEU A 116 15.42 -17.43 -6.20
C LEU A 116 16.77 -17.50 -6.91
N SER A 117 17.88 -17.49 -6.15
CA SER A 117 19.23 -17.56 -6.70
C SER A 117 19.68 -18.99 -7.04
N ALA A 118 19.20 -19.98 -6.28
CA ALA A 118 19.50 -21.39 -6.48
C ALA A 118 18.76 -21.98 -7.69
N ASP A 119 17.49 -21.61 -7.87
CA ASP A 119 16.68 -22.07 -9.00
C ASP A 119 16.82 -21.13 -10.20
N LYS A 120 17.89 -21.31 -10.98
CA LYS A 120 18.11 -20.55 -12.22
C LYS A 120 16.99 -20.75 -13.25
N ALA A 121 16.21 -21.82 -13.17
CA ALA A 121 15.09 -22.07 -14.09
C ALA A 121 13.82 -21.29 -13.71
N ALA A 122 13.73 -20.75 -12.49
CA ALA A 122 12.57 -19.97 -12.06
C ALA A 122 12.39 -18.65 -12.83
N HIS A 123 13.48 -18.07 -13.36
CA HIS A 123 13.53 -16.83 -14.17
C HIS A 123 12.48 -15.78 -13.78
N VAL A 124 12.43 -15.41 -12.49
CA VAL A 124 11.40 -14.50 -11.98
C VAL A 124 11.76 -13.05 -12.27
N ARG A 125 10.78 -12.27 -12.76
CA ARG A 125 10.84 -10.82 -12.93
C ARG A 125 9.55 -10.20 -12.42
N LEU A 126 9.66 -9.04 -11.76
CA LEU A 126 8.50 -8.24 -11.40
C LEU A 126 8.13 -7.30 -12.55
N VAL A 127 6.84 -7.20 -12.89
CA VAL A 127 6.36 -6.31 -13.95
C VAL A 127 5.16 -5.52 -13.43
N THR A 128 5.13 -4.21 -13.65
CA THR A 128 3.98 -3.38 -13.28
C THR A 128 3.85 -2.13 -14.13
N CYS A 129 2.63 -1.59 -14.24
CA CYS A 129 2.34 -0.30 -14.84
C CYS A 129 1.95 0.69 -13.74
N THR A 130 2.48 1.92 -13.77
CA THR A 130 2.26 2.89 -12.69
C THR A 130 2.63 4.31 -13.09
N GLU A 131 1.98 5.29 -12.45
CA GLU A 131 2.36 6.70 -12.54
C GLU A 131 3.41 7.12 -11.50
N GLY A 132 3.88 6.23 -10.63
CA GLY A 132 4.95 6.59 -9.69
C GLY A 132 5.13 5.67 -8.48
N ASN A 133 4.48 5.99 -7.37
CA ASN A 133 4.76 5.40 -6.04
C ASN A 133 4.70 3.86 -6.00
N TRP A 134 3.81 3.24 -6.77
CA TRP A 134 3.71 1.78 -6.83
C TRP A 134 4.93 1.18 -7.54
N GLY A 135 5.35 1.75 -8.67
CA GLY A 135 6.57 1.33 -9.36
C GLY A 135 7.83 1.44 -8.51
N ARG A 136 7.95 2.53 -7.74
CA ARG A 136 9.06 2.70 -6.78
C ARG A 136 9.07 1.60 -5.71
N ALA A 137 7.90 1.23 -5.20
CA ALA A 137 7.75 0.15 -4.24
C ALA A 137 8.09 -1.23 -4.84
N VAL A 138 7.59 -1.54 -6.04
CA VAL A 138 7.91 -2.78 -6.75
C VAL A 138 9.40 -2.87 -7.06
N ALA A 139 10.01 -1.79 -7.55
CA ALA A 139 11.45 -1.73 -7.81
C ALA A 139 12.28 -1.91 -6.52
N ARG A 140 11.81 -1.37 -5.38
CA ARG A 140 12.46 -1.58 -4.08
C ARG A 140 12.46 -3.05 -3.69
N MET A 141 11.33 -3.73 -3.84
CA MET A 141 11.24 -5.17 -3.53
C MET A 141 12.06 -6.03 -4.49
N ALA A 142 12.08 -5.68 -5.78
CA ALA A 142 12.95 -6.33 -6.76
C ALA A 142 14.42 -6.25 -6.32
N LYS A 143 14.86 -5.08 -5.84
CA LYS A 143 16.20 -4.89 -5.28
C LYS A 143 16.44 -5.75 -4.04
N TYR A 144 15.47 -5.85 -3.13
CA TYR A 144 15.61 -6.70 -1.93
C TYR A 144 15.78 -8.18 -2.28
N TYR A 145 15.00 -8.69 -3.24
CA TYR A 145 15.09 -10.08 -3.72
C TYR A 145 16.18 -10.33 -4.76
N ALA A 146 16.94 -9.29 -5.16
CA ALA A 146 17.94 -9.37 -6.21
C ALA A 146 17.41 -9.94 -7.55
N ILE A 147 16.16 -9.60 -7.91
CA ILE A 147 15.52 -9.99 -9.17
C ILE A 147 15.25 -8.76 -10.06
N PRO A 148 15.14 -8.93 -11.38
CA PRO A 148 14.79 -7.84 -12.29
C PRO A 148 13.38 -7.30 -12.04
N ALA A 149 13.18 -6.01 -12.34
CA ALA A 149 11.87 -5.41 -12.49
C ALA A 149 11.74 -4.63 -13.79
N THR A 150 10.56 -4.65 -14.39
CA THR A 150 10.16 -3.80 -15.51
C THR A 150 8.98 -2.93 -15.08
N ILE A 151 9.19 -1.63 -15.05
CA ILE A 151 8.18 -0.65 -14.64
C ILE A 151 7.77 0.15 -15.87
N TYR A 152 6.52 0.00 -16.30
CA TYR A 152 5.93 0.82 -17.35
C TYR A 152 5.33 2.07 -16.73
N VAL A 153 5.68 3.23 -17.28
CA VAL A 153 5.14 4.54 -16.92
C VAL A 153 4.49 5.16 -18.17
N PRO A 154 3.39 5.91 -18.02
CA PRO A 154 2.78 6.63 -19.15
C PRO A 154 3.66 7.80 -19.63
#